data_AF-A0AAQ3QGZ9-F1
#
_entry.id   AF-A0AAQ3QGZ9-F1
#
_cell.length_a   1.000
_cell.length_b   1.000
_cell.length_c   1.000
_cell.angle_alpha   90.00
_cell.angle_beta   90.00
_cell.angle_gamma   90.00
#
_symmetry.space_group_name_H-M   'P 1'
#
loop_
_entity.id
_entity.type
_entity.pdbx_description
1 polymer ?
#
loop_
_entity_poly.entity_id
_entity_poly.type
_entity_poly.pdbx_seq_one_letter_code
_entity_poly.pdbx_strand_id
1 'polypeptide(L)'
;MATALHRALPFRPLLPPKSCSIPRKPFFSSPAMAASATSSSSGDDVEQIKVELDVKEEVEKKERKVFVAGSTGRTGKRIVEQLLSRGYGVRAGAVDLEKARSRLPQDPKLLIVKADVTKGSEELAEAIGDAEAVICATGFRYSWDIFAPWKVDNFGTVNLVEACRKIGVNRFILVSSILVNGAAMGQILNPAYIILNVFGLTLVAKLQAEQYIRRSGINYTIIRPGGLRDEPPTGNIIMEPEDTLYDGSISRDQVAEAAVEALFCPDAFYKVVEIVSRAEAPKIPLKDLFGAIRQK
;
A
#
# COMPACT_ATOMS: atom_id res chain seq x y z
N MET A 1 -21.80 48.19 41.08
CA MET A 1 -21.30 47.62 39.80
C MET A 1 -21.61 46.14 39.80
N ALA A 2 -22.47 45.69 38.89
CA ALA A 2 -23.14 44.40 38.93
C ALA A 2 -22.19 43.21 38.61
N THR A 3 -22.22 42.21 39.49
CA THR A 3 -21.49 40.94 39.37
C THR A 3 -22.40 39.92 38.67
N ALA A 4 -22.18 39.68 37.38
CA ALA A 4 -22.96 38.71 36.60
C ALA A 4 -22.33 37.31 36.69
N LEU A 5 -22.96 36.45 37.48
CA LEU A 5 -22.74 35.00 37.52
C LEU A 5 -23.07 34.35 36.17
N HIS A 6 -22.06 33.92 35.43
CA HIS A 6 -22.23 33.04 34.28
C HIS A 6 -22.50 31.60 34.76
N ARG A 7 -23.76 31.18 34.69
CA ARG A 7 -24.17 29.78 34.83
C ARG A 7 -23.67 28.99 33.62
N ALA A 8 -22.74 28.06 33.84
CA ALA A 8 -22.34 27.07 32.85
C ALA A 8 -23.52 26.13 32.53
N LEU A 9 -23.85 26.00 31.25
CA LEU A 9 -24.84 25.03 30.76
C LEU A 9 -24.24 23.61 30.81
N PRO A 10 -25.02 22.58 31.18
CA PRO A 10 -24.50 21.21 31.26
C PRO A 10 -24.20 20.64 29.86
N PHE A 11 -23.02 20.02 29.75
CA PHE A 11 -22.52 19.32 28.58
C PHE A 11 -23.45 18.14 28.22
N ARG A 12 -24.08 18.20 27.04
CA ARG A 12 -24.92 17.11 26.52
C ARG A 12 -24.03 16.18 25.68
N PRO A 13 -23.86 14.90 26.03
CA PRO A 13 -23.05 14.00 25.21
C PRO A 13 -23.72 13.75 23.85
N LEU A 14 -22.96 13.94 22.78
CA LEU A 14 -23.36 13.59 21.40
C LEU A 14 -23.49 12.07 21.30
N LEU A 15 -24.71 11.60 21.04
CA LEU A 15 -24.98 10.20 20.70
C LEU A 15 -24.26 9.83 19.39
N PRO A 16 -23.69 8.63 19.28
CA PRO A 16 -23.07 8.17 18.04
C PRO A 16 -24.13 8.04 16.93
N PRO A 17 -23.76 8.31 15.66
CA PRO A 17 -24.69 8.15 14.54
C PRO A 17 -25.12 6.68 14.42
N LYS A 18 -26.42 6.48 14.18
CA LYS A 18 -27.04 5.17 13.96
C LYS A 18 -26.30 4.42 12.84
N SER A 19 -25.90 3.19 13.12
CA SER A 19 -25.27 2.28 12.15
C SER A 19 -26.22 2.06 10.96
N CYS A 20 -25.88 2.63 9.81
CA CYS A 20 -26.54 2.31 8.56
C CYS A 20 -25.94 0.99 8.06
N SER A 21 -26.64 -0.12 8.29
CA SER A 21 -26.27 -1.44 7.81
C SER A 21 -26.42 -1.48 6.28
N ILE A 22 -25.30 -1.37 5.57
CA ILE A 22 -25.25 -1.62 4.13
C ILE A 22 -25.42 -3.13 3.91
N PRO A 23 -26.35 -3.59 3.04
CA PRO A 23 -26.54 -5.01 2.81
C PRO A 23 -25.30 -5.59 2.12
N ARG A 24 -24.68 -6.57 2.78
CA ARG A 24 -23.67 -7.44 2.16
C ARG A 24 -24.34 -8.21 1.03
N LYS A 25 -24.00 -7.91 -0.22
CA LYS A 25 -24.35 -8.81 -1.33
C LYS A 25 -23.54 -10.10 -1.15
N PRO A 26 -24.19 -11.27 -1.16
CA PRO A 26 -23.47 -12.54 -1.13
C PRO A 26 -22.70 -12.72 -2.44
N PHE A 27 -21.43 -13.09 -2.30
CA PHE A 27 -20.61 -13.64 -3.37
C PHE A 27 -21.28 -14.90 -3.88
N PHE A 28 -21.41 -15.00 -5.22
CA PHE A 28 -21.96 -16.08 -6.02
C PHE A 28 -22.19 -17.43 -5.29
N SER A 29 -23.45 -17.80 -5.10
CA SER A 29 -23.86 -19.19 -4.91
C SER A 29 -24.17 -19.79 -6.29
N SER A 30 -23.39 -20.77 -6.75
CA SER A 30 -23.71 -21.51 -7.98
C SER A 30 -25.06 -22.23 -7.83
N PRO A 31 -25.93 -22.21 -8.85
CA PRO A 31 -27.10 -23.07 -8.85
C PRO A 31 -26.68 -24.50 -9.22
N ALA A 32 -27.10 -25.46 -8.40
CA ALA A 32 -27.21 -26.85 -8.83
C ALA A 32 -28.29 -26.91 -9.92
N MET A 33 -27.95 -27.40 -11.12
CA MET A 33 -28.93 -27.76 -12.12
C MET A 33 -28.82 -29.24 -12.48
N ALA A 34 -29.96 -29.90 -12.31
CA ALA A 34 -30.23 -31.28 -12.65
C ALA A 34 -30.09 -31.51 -14.16
N ALA A 35 -29.47 -32.64 -14.51
CA ALA A 35 -29.46 -33.15 -15.87
C ALA A 35 -30.77 -33.87 -16.17
N SER A 36 -31.46 -33.45 -17.22
CA SER A 36 -32.54 -34.21 -17.86
C SER A 36 -32.57 -33.90 -19.36
N ALA A 37 -32.20 -34.94 -20.11
CA ALA A 37 -32.75 -35.37 -21.40
C ALA A 37 -32.51 -34.57 -22.71
N THR A 38 -31.83 -35.28 -23.62
CA THR A 38 -32.20 -35.57 -25.03
C THR A 38 -32.14 -34.46 -26.10
N SER A 39 -31.07 -34.52 -26.88
CA SER A 39 -30.95 -34.50 -28.36
C SER A 39 -31.99 -33.75 -29.21
N SER A 40 -31.54 -32.75 -29.99
CA SER A 40 -31.35 -32.88 -31.45
C SER A 40 -30.95 -31.54 -32.12
N SER A 41 -29.80 -31.56 -32.80
CA SER A 41 -29.43 -30.82 -34.03
C SER A 41 -29.71 -29.31 -34.19
N SER A 42 -28.63 -28.51 -34.20
CA SER A 42 -28.31 -27.55 -35.27
C SER A 42 -26.81 -27.20 -35.20
N GLY A 43 -26.10 -27.31 -36.33
CA GLY A 43 -24.66 -27.02 -36.42
C GLY A 43 -24.29 -25.56 -36.12
N ASP A 44 -25.28 -24.66 -36.12
CA ASP A 44 -25.12 -23.23 -35.85
C ASP A 44 -25.00 -22.92 -34.34
N ASP A 45 -25.58 -23.75 -33.47
CA ASP A 45 -25.54 -23.55 -32.02
C ASP A 45 -24.16 -23.87 -31.45
N VAL A 46 -23.45 -24.86 -32.01
CA VAL A 46 -22.09 -25.22 -31.55
C VAL A 46 -21.09 -24.14 -31.96
N GLU A 47 -21.27 -23.53 -33.13
CA GLU A 47 -20.46 -22.39 -33.55
C GLU A 47 -20.78 -21.13 -32.74
N GLN A 48 -22.05 -20.83 -32.46
CA GLN A 48 -22.42 -19.72 -31.58
C GLN A 48 -21.96 -19.93 -30.14
N ILE A 49 -22.06 -21.14 -29.59
CA ILE A 49 -21.59 -21.48 -28.23
C ILE A 49 -20.06 -21.42 -28.17
N LYS A 50 -19.36 -21.85 -29.22
CA LYS A 50 -17.90 -21.75 -29.30
C LYS A 50 -17.43 -20.31 -29.47
N VAL A 51 -18.13 -19.50 -30.26
CA VAL A 51 -17.90 -18.06 -30.38
C VAL A 51 -18.22 -17.35 -29.06
N GLU A 52 -19.28 -17.71 -28.33
CA GLU A 52 -19.58 -17.14 -27.01
C GLU A 52 -18.61 -17.60 -25.91
N LEU A 53 -18.06 -18.82 -26.01
CA LEU A 53 -17.03 -19.33 -25.10
C LEU A 53 -15.65 -18.71 -25.40
N ASP A 54 -15.30 -18.54 -26.67
CA ASP A 54 -14.09 -17.85 -27.11
C ASP A 54 -14.18 -16.34 -26.80
N VAL A 55 -15.36 -15.71 -26.93
CA VAL A 55 -15.60 -14.31 -26.53
C VAL A 55 -15.65 -14.14 -24.99
N LYS A 56 -15.95 -15.19 -24.22
CA LYS A 56 -15.86 -15.17 -22.75
C LYS A 56 -14.46 -15.49 -22.22
N GLU A 57 -13.64 -16.26 -22.94
CA GLU A 57 -12.21 -16.40 -22.65
C GLU A 57 -11.41 -15.15 -23.08
N GLU A 58 -11.90 -14.40 -24.07
CA GLU A 58 -11.51 -13.01 -24.39
C GLU A 58 -12.28 -11.95 -23.57
N VAL A 59 -12.76 -12.28 -22.36
CA VAL A 59 -12.77 -11.26 -21.31
C VAL A 59 -11.30 -10.93 -21.09
N GLU A 60 -10.82 -9.91 -21.81
CA GLU A 60 -9.47 -9.36 -21.77
C GLU A 60 -8.86 -9.69 -20.41
N LYS A 61 -7.82 -10.52 -20.39
CA LYS A 61 -7.00 -10.69 -19.20
C LYS A 61 -6.34 -9.35 -18.95
N LYS A 62 -7.11 -8.41 -18.39
CA LYS A 62 -6.76 -7.01 -18.24
C LYS A 62 -5.43 -7.03 -17.53
N GLU A 63 -4.43 -6.48 -18.21
CA GLU A 63 -3.10 -6.44 -17.65
C GLU A 63 -3.18 -5.67 -16.33
N ARG A 64 -2.95 -6.38 -15.23
CA ARG A 64 -3.06 -5.79 -13.89
C ARG A 64 -1.94 -4.77 -13.76
N LYS A 65 -2.31 -3.50 -13.61
CA LYS A 65 -1.38 -2.38 -13.53
C LYS A 65 -1.24 -1.88 -12.10
N VAL A 66 -0.01 -1.60 -11.69
CA VAL A 66 0.31 -1.04 -10.37
C VAL A 66 1.04 0.28 -10.54
N PHE A 67 0.59 1.31 -9.85
CA PHE A 67 1.30 2.58 -9.78
C PHE A 67 2.30 2.55 -8.63
N VAL A 68 3.56 2.90 -8.90
CA VAL A 68 4.63 2.93 -7.90
C VAL A 68 5.11 4.37 -7.70
N ALA A 69 4.73 4.98 -6.58
CA ALA A 69 5.26 6.26 -6.16
C ALA A 69 6.66 6.08 -5.55
N GLY A 70 7.60 6.95 -5.92
CA GLY A 70 8.99 6.80 -5.50
C GLY A 70 9.76 5.72 -6.27
N SER A 71 9.31 5.39 -7.49
CA SER A 71 9.88 4.35 -8.36
C SER A 71 11.38 4.46 -8.60
N THR A 72 11.94 5.69 -8.63
CA THR A 72 13.38 5.93 -8.83
C THR A 72 14.23 5.80 -7.55
N GLY A 73 13.59 5.55 -6.41
CA GLY A 73 14.24 5.30 -5.13
C GLY A 73 14.86 3.90 -5.04
N ARG A 74 15.69 3.68 -4.02
CA ARG A 74 16.40 2.39 -3.84
C ARG A 74 15.44 1.22 -3.63
N THR A 75 14.38 1.38 -2.84
CA THR A 75 13.35 0.36 -2.65
C THR A 75 12.36 0.37 -3.81
N GLY A 76 11.94 1.55 -4.27
CA GLY A 76 10.99 1.69 -5.38
C GLY A 76 11.44 0.99 -6.67
N LYS A 77 12.72 1.10 -7.03
CA LYS A 77 13.26 0.42 -8.22
C LYS A 77 13.10 -1.10 -8.13
N ARG A 78 13.41 -1.68 -6.96
CA ARG A 78 13.28 -3.12 -6.70
C ARG A 78 11.82 -3.57 -6.75
N ILE A 79 10.91 -2.74 -6.27
CA ILE A 79 9.45 -2.98 -6.39
C ILE A 79 9.05 -3.02 -7.87
N VAL A 80 9.51 -2.05 -8.68
CA VAL A 80 9.23 -2.03 -10.13
C VAL A 80 9.77 -3.30 -10.79
N GLU A 81 11.02 -3.67 -10.54
CA GLU A 81 11.66 -4.86 -11.11
C GLU A 81 10.90 -6.15 -10.74
N GLN A 82 10.47 -6.28 -9.48
CA GLN A 82 9.71 -7.45 -9.03
C GLN A 82 8.27 -7.49 -9.56
N LEU A 83 7.62 -6.35 -9.78
CA LEU A 83 6.31 -6.31 -10.42
C LEU A 83 6.41 -6.76 -11.89
N LEU A 84 7.39 -6.23 -12.62
CA LEU A 84 7.62 -6.60 -14.02
C LEU A 84 8.00 -8.07 -14.16
N SER A 85 8.86 -8.60 -13.28
CA SER A 85 9.24 -10.03 -13.30
C SER A 85 8.06 -10.97 -13.02
N ARG A 86 7.04 -10.51 -12.29
CA ARG A 86 5.78 -11.23 -12.07
C ARG A 86 4.73 -10.95 -13.17
N GLY A 87 5.09 -10.20 -14.22
CA GLY A 87 4.27 -9.95 -15.40
C GLY A 87 3.23 -8.83 -15.27
N TYR A 88 3.31 -7.99 -14.22
CA TYR A 88 2.41 -6.86 -14.03
C TYR A 88 2.80 -5.66 -14.90
N GLY A 89 1.79 -4.90 -15.33
CA GLY A 89 2.01 -3.56 -15.85
C GLY A 89 2.40 -2.62 -14.72
N VAL A 90 3.33 -1.70 -14.97
CA VAL A 90 3.81 -0.76 -13.96
C VAL A 90 3.73 0.67 -14.47
N ARG A 91 3.04 1.53 -13.72
CA ARG A 91 3.10 2.98 -13.89
C ARG A 91 4.09 3.54 -12.88
N ALA A 92 5.32 3.77 -13.32
CA ALA A 92 6.39 4.28 -12.47
C ALA A 92 6.30 5.80 -12.33
N GLY A 93 5.80 6.26 -11.18
CA GLY A 93 5.73 7.68 -10.85
C GLY A 93 7.10 8.23 -10.48
N ALA A 94 7.56 9.24 -11.23
CA ALA A 94 8.86 9.88 -11.02
C ALA A 94 8.77 11.41 -11.16
N VAL A 95 9.54 12.12 -10.34
CA VAL A 95 9.69 13.58 -10.46
C VAL A 95 10.58 13.93 -11.67
N ASP A 96 11.61 13.15 -11.94
CA ASP A 96 12.55 13.37 -13.05
C ASP A 96 12.47 12.17 -14.00
N LEU A 97 11.98 12.40 -15.21
CA LEU A 97 11.71 11.34 -16.20
C LEU A 97 12.99 10.81 -16.84
N GLU A 98 13.98 11.66 -17.08
CA GLU A 98 15.27 11.23 -17.64
C GLU A 98 16.05 10.38 -16.64
N LYS A 99 16.02 10.80 -15.37
CA LYS A 99 16.56 9.99 -14.27
C LYS A 99 15.81 8.67 -14.09
N ALA A 100 14.51 8.64 -14.36
CA ALA A 100 13.74 7.40 -14.31
C ALA A 100 14.13 6.46 -15.46
N ARG A 101 14.21 6.96 -16.69
CA ARG A 101 14.62 6.20 -17.89
C ARG A 101 16.01 5.57 -17.76
N SER A 102 16.94 6.25 -17.08
CA SER A 102 18.30 5.74 -16.85
C SER A 102 18.41 4.75 -15.69
N ARG A 103 17.46 4.72 -14.75
CA ARG A 103 17.55 3.89 -13.53
C ARG A 103 16.65 2.67 -13.54
N LEU A 104 15.51 2.76 -14.21
CA LEU A 104 14.52 1.70 -14.31
C LEU A 104 14.82 0.79 -15.51
N PRO A 105 14.41 -0.49 -15.47
CA PRO A 105 14.56 -1.39 -16.61
C PRO A 105 13.77 -0.88 -17.83
N GLN A 106 14.22 -1.23 -19.03
CA GLN A 106 13.44 -1.04 -20.25
C GLN A 106 12.54 -2.26 -20.42
N ASP A 107 11.23 -2.06 -20.30
CA ASP A 107 10.23 -3.12 -20.38
C ASP A 107 8.96 -2.57 -21.04
N PRO A 108 8.34 -3.29 -22.00
CA PRO A 108 7.11 -2.83 -22.65
C PRO A 108 5.93 -2.62 -21.68
N LYS A 109 5.95 -3.29 -20.52
CA LYS A 109 4.93 -3.16 -19.46
C LYS A 109 5.21 -2.02 -18.49
N LEU A 110 6.33 -1.32 -18.64
CA LEU A 110 6.71 -0.17 -17.83
C LEU A 110 6.33 1.14 -18.53
N LEU A 111 5.41 1.89 -17.91
CA LEU A 111 5.11 3.26 -18.27
C LEU A 111 5.69 4.22 -17.23
N ILE A 112 6.64 5.05 -17.62
CA ILE A 112 7.18 6.12 -16.76
C ILE A 112 6.27 7.33 -16.87
N VAL A 113 5.78 7.83 -15.73
CA VAL A 113 4.88 9.00 -15.66
C VAL A 113 5.44 10.06 -14.70
N LYS A 114 5.17 11.33 -15.01
CA LYS A 114 5.47 12.43 -14.10
C LYS A 114 4.58 12.33 -12.88
N ALA A 115 5.18 12.24 -11.70
CA ALA A 115 4.47 12.25 -10.44
C ALA A 115 5.33 12.90 -9.35
N ASP A 116 4.85 14.02 -8.82
CA ASP A 116 5.40 14.67 -7.64
C ASP A 116 4.30 14.69 -6.57
N VAL A 117 4.51 13.94 -5.49
CA VAL A 117 3.52 13.79 -4.42
C VAL A 117 3.19 15.12 -3.72
N THR A 118 4.01 16.15 -3.88
CA THR A 118 3.82 17.47 -3.28
C THR A 118 2.91 18.39 -4.12
N LYS A 119 2.52 17.99 -5.33
CA LYS A 119 1.72 18.81 -6.27
C LYS A 119 0.20 18.65 -6.13
N GLY A 120 -0.25 17.82 -5.19
CA GLY A 120 -1.66 17.65 -4.90
C GLY A 120 -2.26 16.39 -5.53
N SER A 121 -3.51 16.12 -5.20
CA SER A 121 -4.18 14.86 -5.52
C SER A 121 -4.66 14.75 -6.98
N GLU A 122 -4.88 15.88 -7.63
CA GLU A 122 -5.39 16.02 -8.99
C GLU A 122 -4.37 15.50 -10.01
N GLU A 123 -3.15 16.05 -9.98
CA GLU A 123 -2.04 15.58 -10.84
C GLU A 123 -1.68 14.11 -10.56
N LEU A 124 -1.77 13.69 -9.29
CA LEU A 124 -1.51 12.30 -8.91
C LEU A 124 -2.58 11.35 -9.43
N ALA A 125 -3.85 11.75 -9.48
CA ALA A 125 -4.92 10.94 -10.02
C ALA A 125 -4.68 10.66 -11.53
N GLU A 126 -4.26 11.67 -12.28
CA GLU A 126 -3.86 11.52 -13.69
C GLU A 126 -2.64 10.59 -13.85
N ALA A 127 -1.65 10.74 -12.97
CA ALA A 127 -0.46 9.89 -12.98
C ALA A 127 -0.79 8.42 -12.67
N ILE A 128 -1.63 8.17 -11.65
CA ILE A 128 -2.08 6.81 -11.28
C ILE A 128 -2.88 6.20 -12.44
N GLY A 129 -3.74 6.99 -13.10
CA GLY A 129 -4.45 6.58 -14.31
C GLY A 129 -5.28 5.31 -14.11
N ASP A 130 -4.98 4.27 -14.90
CA ASP A 130 -5.70 3.00 -14.95
C ASP A 130 -5.15 1.91 -14.03
N ALA A 131 -4.22 2.23 -13.13
CA ALA A 131 -3.68 1.27 -12.17
C ALA A 131 -4.76 0.78 -11.19
N GLU A 132 -4.71 -0.51 -10.83
CA GLU A 132 -5.64 -1.15 -9.89
C GLU A 132 -5.21 -0.99 -8.43
N ALA A 133 -3.93 -0.66 -8.21
CA ALA A 133 -3.31 -0.53 -6.91
C ALA A 133 -2.18 0.50 -6.92
N VAL A 134 -1.90 1.07 -5.75
CA VAL A 134 -0.78 1.98 -5.52
C VAL A 134 0.18 1.40 -4.50
N ILE A 135 1.47 1.40 -4.81
CA ILE A 135 2.55 1.22 -3.83
C ILE A 135 3.25 2.55 -3.61
N CYS A 136 3.20 3.05 -2.39
CA CYS A 136 3.92 4.22 -1.94
C CYS A 136 5.26 3.82 -1.31
N ALA A 137 6.34 3.96 -2.08
CA ALA A 137 7.71 3.78 -1.62
C ALA A 137 8.48 5.12 -1.61
N THR A 138 7.76 6.24 -1.41
CA THR A 138 8.38 7.54 -1.26
C THR A 138 9.08 7.67 0.08
N GLY A 139 10.17 8.42 0.08
CA GLY A 139 10.81 8.92 1.29
C GLY A 139 11.42 10.26 0.96
N PHE A 140 11.35 11.21 1.89
CA PHE A 140 12.00 12.50 1.68
C PHE A 140 13.51 12.28 1.40
N ARG A 141 14.07 13.17 0.59
CA ARG A 141 15.52 13.22 0.40
C ARG A 141 16.07 14.27 1.34
N TYR A 142 17.19 13.96 1.99
CA TYR A 142 17.90 14.95 2.80
C TYR A 142 18.13 16.22 1.97
N SER A 143 17.66 17.33 2.52
CA SER A 143 17.75 18.64 1.92
C SER A 143 17.74 19.67 3.04
N TRP A 144 18.06 20.92 2.70
CA TRP A 144 18.00 22.04 3.64
C TRP A 144 16.56 22.43 4.02
N ASP A 145 15.55 21.83 3.39
CA ASP A 145 14.15 21.99 3.76
C ASP A 145 13.82 21.06 4.93
N ILE A 146 13.82 21.61 6.15
CA ILE A 146 13.47 20.89 7.38
C ILE A 146 12.02 20.36 7.38
N PHE A 147 11.14 20.87 6.51
CA PHE A 147 9.77 20.40 6.35
C PHE A 147 9.61 19.36 5.23
N ALA A 148 10.69 18.98 4.55
CA ALA A 148 10.64 17.96 3.49
C ALA A 148 10.00 16.63 3.95
N PRO A 149 10.27 16.10 5.17
CA PRO A 149 9.57 14.91 5.66
C PRO A 149 8.05 15.10 5.73
N TRP A 150 7.59 16.26 6.20
CA TRP A 150 6.16 16.55 6.28
C TRP A 150 5.52 16.67 4.89
N LYS A 151 6.19 17.38 3.97
CA LYS A 151 5.70 17.54 2.60
C LYS A 151 5.61 16.22 1.85
N VAL A 152 6.61 15.35 1.99
CA VAL A 152 6.71 14.11 1.22
C VAL A 152 6.04 12.95 1.94
N ASP A 153 6.48 12.62 3.15
CA ASP A 153 6.05 11.41 3.85
C ASP A 153 4.65 11.54 4.46
N ASN A 154 4.21 12.75 4.84
CA ASN A 154 2.85 13.00 5.32
C ASN A 154 1.94 13.51 4.20
N PHE A 155 2.04 14.79 3.84
CA PHE A 155 1.13 15.41 2.87
C PHE A 155 1.15 14.71 1.51
N GLY A 156 2.32 14.25 1.05
CA GLY A 156 2.43 13.46 -0.18
C GLY A 156 1.69 12.13 -0.13
N THR A 157 1.77 11.42 0.99
CA THR A 157 0.99 10.19 1.21
C THR A 157 -0.50 10.47 1.27
N VAL A 158 -0.91 11.55 1.96
CA VAL A 158 -2.32 12.00 1.99
C VAL A 158 -2.81 12.27 0.57
N ASN A 159 -2.06 13.02 -0.23
CA ASN A 159 -2.41 13.33 -1.61
C ASN A 159 -2.57 12.08 -2.48
N LEU A 160 -1.72 11.05 -2.30
CA LEU A 160 -1.86 9.78 -2.99
C LEU A 160 -3.14 9.03 -2.60
N VAL A 161 -3.51 9.02 -1.32
CA VAL A 161 -4.76 8.41 -0.85
C VAL A 161 -5.98 9.16 -1.39
N GLU A 162 -5.93 10.50 -1.39
CA GLU A 162 -6.96 11.33 -2.01
C GLU A 162 -7.10 11.03 -3.51
N ALA A 163 -5.98 10.94 -4.22
CA ALA A 163 -5.95 10.62 -5.63
C ALA A 163 -6.60 9.25 -5.89
N CYS A 164 -6.22 8.22 -5.11
CA CYS A 164 -6.83 6.89 -5.18
C CYS A 164 -8.35 6.95 -5.01
N ARG A 165 -8.85 7.71 -4.02
CA ARG A 165 -10.29 7.86 -3.79
C ARG A 165 -11.00 8.48 -4.99
N LYS A 166 -10.42 9.50 -5.62
CA LYS A 166 -11.01 10.20 -6.76
C LYS A 166 -11.23 9.29 -7.97
N ILE A 167 -10.30 8.37 -8.22
CA ILE A 167 -10.36 7.44 -9.36
C ILE A 167 -10.86 6.04 -8.99
N GLY A 168 -11.27 5.83 -7.74
CA GLY A 168 -11.83 4.56 -7.27
C GLY A 168 -10.80 3.43 -7.06
N VAL A 169 -9.51 3.75 -6.97
CA VAL A 169 -8.48 2.77 -6.60
C VAL A 169 -8.56 2.48 -5.11
N ASN A 170 -8.79 1.22 -4.75
CA ASN A 170 -9.00 0.85 -3.36
C ASN A 170 -7.81 0.13 -2.71
N ARG A 171 -6.80 -0.33 -3.47
CA ARG A 171 -5.67 -1.07 -2.91
C ARG A 171 -4.43 -0.18 -2.76
N PHE A 172 -3.93 -0.03 -1.53
CA PHE A 172 -2.83 0.89 -1.21
C PHE A 172 -1.78 0.24 -0.31
N ILE A 173 -0.51 0.20 -0.71
CA ILE A 173 0.59 -0.30 0.11
C ILE A 173 1.49 0.87 0.47
N LEU A 174 1.77 1.06 1.76
CA LEU A 174 2.73 2.05 2.24
C LEU A 174 3.99 1.37 2.77
N VAL A 175 5.16 1.79 2.28
CA VAL A 175 6.44 1.48 2.93
C VAL A 175 6.77 2.59 3.94
N SER A 176 6.53 2.30 5.22
CA SER A 176 6.75 3.18 6.36
C SER A 176 8.11 2.90 7.03
N SER A 177 8.15 2.79 8.36
CA SER A 177 9.34 2.46 9.15
C SER A 177 8.91 1.85 10.49
N ILE A 178 9.72 0.96 11.08
CA ILE A 178 9.61 0.70 12.53
C ILE A 178 9.87 2.00 13.31
N LEU A 179 9.56 2.01 14.60
CA LEU A 179 9.75 3.15 15.51
C LEU A 179 8.91 4.40 15.16
N VAL A 180 8.01 4.36 14.18
CA VAL A 180 7.07 5.47 13.93
C VAL A 180 6.23 5.82 15.16
N ASN A 181 5.88 4.81 15.97
CA ASN A 181 5.23 4.97 17.26
C ASN A 181 6.21 4.86 18.46
N GLY A 182 7.50 5.08 18.22
CA GLY A 182 8.57 4.87 19.21
C GLY A 182 8.35 5.63 20.53
N ALA A 183 7.76 6.83 20.48
CA ALA A 183 7.41 7.57 21.69
C ALA A 183 6.43 6.81 22.61
N ALA A 184 5.36 6.25 22.05
CA ALA A 184 4.39 5.46 22.81
C ALA A 184 4.98 4.12 23.29
N MET A 185 5.97 3.59 22.55
CA MET A 185 6.71 2.37 22.91
C MET A 185 7.83 2.61 23.95
N GLY A 186 7.98 3.82 24.50
CA GLY A 186 9.07 4.15 25.43
C GLY A 186 10.46 4.21 24.79
N GLN A 187 10.55 4.31 23.46
CA GLN A 187 11.79 4.31 22.67
C GLN A 187 12.31 5.72 22.37
N ILE A 188 11.92 6.75 23.15
CA ILE A 188 12.35 8.14 22.91
C ILE A 188 13.88 8.29 22.99
N LEU A 189 14.53 7.48 23.85
CA LEU A 189 15.98 7.46 24.02
C LEU A 189 16.70 6.47 23.08
N ASN A 190 15.97 5.77 22.21
CA ASN A 190 16.56 4.84 21.25
C ASN A 190 17.39 5.65 20.22
N PRO A 191 18.68 5.33 20.00
CA PRO A 191 19.53 6.07 19.06
C PRO A 191 18.94 6.15 17.65
N ALA A 192 18.32 5.08 17.15
CA ALA A 192 17.67 5.08 15.84
C ALA A 192 16.46 6.02 15.81
N TYR A 193 15.63 6.02 16.86
CA TYR A 193 14.49 6.94 16.97
C TYR A 193 14.94 8.40 16.97
N ILE A 194 16.01 8.72 17.70
CA ILE A 194 16.59 10.06 17.75
C ILE A 194 17.10 10.46 16.36
N ILE A 195 18.00 9.67 15.76
CA ILE A 195 18.63 9.97 14.46
C ILE A 195 17.57 10.16 13.37
N LEU A 196 16.53 9.34 13.35
CA LEU A 196 15.46 9.43 12.36
C LEU A 196 14.54 10.64 12.56
N ASN A 197 14.45 11.20 13.77
CA ASN A 197 13.66 12.40 14.06
C ASN A 197 14.45 13.71 14.06
N VAL A 198 15.78 13.66 14.18
CA VAL A 198 16.67 14.84 14.17
C VAL A 198 16.43 15.74 12.96
N PHE A 199 16.03 15.16 11.82
CA PHE A 199 15.74 15.90 10.60
C PHE A 199 14.24 15.96 10.31
N GLY A 200 13.56 16.92 10.94
CA GLY A 200 12.18 17.28 10.57
C GLY A 200 11.10 16.32 11.07
N LEU A 201 11.38 15.56 12.15
CA LEU A 201 10.42 14.65 12.79
C LEU A 201 9.80 13.63 11.81
N THR A 202 10.63 13.02 10.96
CA THR A 202 10.17 12.09 9.92
C THR A 202 9.28 10.96 10.44
N LEU A 203 9.61 10.40 11.61
CA LEU A 203 8.81 9.30 12.17
C LEU A 203 7.42 9.78 12.59
N VAL A 204 7.31 11.01 13.10
CA VAL A 204 6.04 11.66 13.43
C VAL A 204 5.23 11.93 12.15
N ALA A 205 5.87 12.43 11.10
CA ALA A 205 5.23 12.68 9.81
C ALA A 205 4.67 11.37 9.21
N LYS A 206 5.45 10.29 9.23
CA LYS A 206 5.02 8.95 8.79
C LYS A 206 3.87 8.42 9.65
N LEU A 207 3.95 8.51 10.97
CA LEU A 207 2.87 8.07 11.86
C LEU A 207 1.55 8.79 11.56
N GLN A 208 1.59 10.09 11.31
CA GLN A 208 0.40 10.86 10.94
C GLN A 208 -0.16 10.45 9.57
N ALA A 209 0.71 10.14 8.60
CA ALA A 209 0.30 9.60 7.31
C ALA A 209 -0.41 8.24 7.47
N GLU A 210 0.14 7.36 8.32
CA GLU A 210 -0.48 6.08 8.59
C GLU A 210 -1.85 6.22 9.30
N GLN A 211 -1.97 7.15 10.24
CA GLN A 211 -3.24 7.48 10.90
C GLN A 211 -4.27 8.01 9.90
N TYR A 212 -3.84 8.74 8.88
CA TYR A 212 -4.70 9.19 7.79
C TYR A 212 -5.19 8.01 6.94
N ILE A 213 -4.27 7.14 6.51
CA ILE A 213 -4.60 5.93 5.76
C ILE A 213 -5.63 5.08 6.51
N ARG A 214 -5.41 4.82 7.81
CA ARG A 214 -6.33 4.05 8.66
C ARG A 214 -7.75 4.63 8.65
N ARG A 215 -7.87 5.97 8.77
CA ARG A 215 -9.17 6.67 8.79
C ARG A 215 -9.81 6.79 7.41
N SER A 216 -9.05 6.68 6.33
CA SER A 216 -9.55 6.85 4.96
C SER A 216 -10.44 5.70 4.48
N GLY A 217 -10.35 4.52 5.11
CA GLY A 217 -11.09 3.32 4.72
C GLY A 217 -10.55 2.59 3.48
N ILE A 218 -9.49 3.12 2.83
CA ILE A 218 -8.82 2.46 1.70
C ILE A 218 -8.28 1.10 2.14
N ASN A 219 -8.37 0.06 1.30
CA ASN A 219 -7.78 -1.25 1.60
C ASN A 219 -6.25 -1.16 1.60
N TYR A 220 -5.70 -0.84 2.78
CA TYR A 220 -4.29 -0.59 2.96
C TYR A 220 -3.50 -1.81 3.41
N THR A 221 -2.19 -1.80 3.18
CA THR A 221 -1.21 -2.53 3.99
C THR A 221 -0.07 -1.59 4.29
N ILE A 222 0.28 -1.45 5.56
CA ILE A 222 1.40 -0.63 6.00
C ILE A 222 2.54 -1.57 6.40
N ILE A 223 3.65 -1.48 5.68
CA ILE A 223 4.86 -2.25 5.95
C ILE A 223 5.85 -1.32 6.64
N ARG A 224 6.24 -1.65 7.87
CA ARG A 224 7.19 -0.92 8.69
C ARG A 224 8.52 -1.69 8.74
N PRO A 225 9.44 -1.48 7.78
CA PRO A 225 10.72 -2.16 7.79
C PRO A 225 11.66 -1.62 8.86
N GLY A 226 12.57 -2.47 9.32
CA GLY A 226 13.76 -2.09 10.08
C GLY A 226 14.79 -1.31 9.23
N GLY A 227 16.02 -1.22 9.76
CA GLY A 227 17.13 -0.56 9.07
C GLY A 227 17.37 -1.12 7.66
N LEU A 228 17.18 -0.27 6.65
CA LEU A 228 17.22 -0.68 5.24
C LEU A 228 18.63 -0.83 4.70
N ARG A 229 18.95 -2.03 4.21
CA ARG A 229 20.23 -2.40 3.59
C ARG A 229 20.10 -2.54 2.07
N ASP A 230 21.17 -2.20 1.34
CA ASP A 230 21.21 -2.32 -0.13
C ASP A 230 21.73 -3.69 -0.58
N GLU A 231 22.39 -4.41 0.33
CA GLU A 231 22.94 -5.75 0.11
C GLU A 231 21.82 -6.80 -0.05
N PRO A 232 22.11 -7.91 -0.75
CA PRO A 232 21.20 -9.04 -0.84
C PRO A 232 20.77 -9.58 0.54
N PRO A 233 19.63 -10.29 0.62
CA PRO A 233 19.17 -10.90 1.86
C PRO A 233 20.21 -11.85 2.48
N THR A 234 20.47 -11.67 3.77
CA THR A 234 21.41 -12.48 4.58
C THR A 234 20.70 -13.39 5.58
N GLY A 235 19.37 -13.42 5.53
CA GLY A 235 18.50 -14.14 6.45
C GLY A 235 17.05 -14.08 6.00
N ASN A 236 16.15 -14.70 6.75
CA ASN A 236 14.73 -14.75 6.43
C ASN A 236 13.96 -13.61 7.13
N ILE A 237 12.80 -13.26 6.56
CA ILE A 237 11.93 -12.20 7.10
C ILE A 237 11.28 -12.71 8.38
N ILE A 238 11.44 -11.95 9.46
CA ILE A 238 10.56 -11.98 10.62
C ILE A 238 9.52 -10.88 10.42
N MET A 239 8.25 -11.23 10.57
CA MET A 239 7.12 -10.32 10.47
C MET A 239 6.38 -10.33 11.81
N GLU A 240 6.18 -9.16 12.38
CA GLU A 240 5.51 -8.98 13.67
C GLU A 240 4.34 -7.99 13.55
N PRO A 241 3.38 -8.03 14.49
CA PRO A 241 2.35 -7.00 14.62
C PRO A 241 2.94 -5.62 14.90
N GLU A 242 2.16 -4.57 14.68
CA GLU A 242 2.59 -3.20 14.94
C GLU A 242 3.03 -2.97 16.40
N ASP A 243 4.02 -2.10 16.56
CA ASP A 243 4.60 -1.67 17.84
C ASP A 243 5.25 -2.81 18.64
N THR A 244 5.89 -3.76 17.94
CA THR A 244 6.57 -4.92 18.54
C THR A 244 8.08 -4.85 18.35
N LEU A 245 8.55 -4.43 17.17
CA LEU A 245 9.95 -4.36 16.80
C LEU A 245 10.49 -2.93 16.98
N TYR A 246 11.65 -2.82 17.64
CA TYR A 246 12.34 -1.54 17.89
C TYR A 246 13.80 -1.53 17.40
N ASP A 247 14.26 -2.65 16.81
CA ASP A 247 15.57 -2.83 16.21
C ASP A 247 15.49 -3.94 15.14
N GLY A 248 16.53 -4.05 14.33
CA GLY A 248 16.71 -5.02 13.27
C GLY A 248 16.92 -4.33 11.93
N SER A 249 17.48 -5.08 10.98
CA SER A 249 17.77 -4.58 9.64
C SER A 249 17.24 -5.54 8.60
N ILE A 250 16.94 -5.04 7.40
CA ILE A 250 16.34 -5.82 6.32
C ILE A 250 16.84 -5.34 4.96
N SER A 251 17.03 -6.27 4.02
CA SER A 251 17.35 -5.92 2.64
C SER A 251 16.18 -5.22 1.97
N ARG A 252 16.45 -4.19 1.17
CA ARG A 252 15.42 -3.55 0.33
C ARG A 252 14.77 -4.52 -0.65
N ASP A 253 15.43 -5.62 -1.01
CA ASP A 253 14.87 -6.67 -1.86
C ASP A 253 13.72 -7.39 -1.14
N GLN A 254 13.88 -7.69 0.14
CA GLN A 254 12.86 -8.31 0.98
C GLN A 254 11.69 -7.35 1.27
N VAL A 255 11.97 -6.06 1.43
CA VAL A 255 10.89 -5.05 1.57
C VAL A 255 10.08 -4.95 0.28
N ALA A 256 10.74 -4.97 -0.87
CA ALA A 256 10.07 -5.01 -2.17
C ALA A 256 9.22 -6.28 -2.33
N GLU A 257 9.76 -7.44 -1.92
CA GLU A 257 9.04 -8.72 -1.96
C GLU A 257 7.78 -8.70 -1.11
N ALA A 258 7.87 -8.21 0.14
CA ALA A 258 6.73 -8.05 1.02
C ALA A 258 5.68 -7.07 0.47
N ALA A 259 6.11 -5.95 -0.13
CA ALA A 259 5.20 -4.96 -0.73
C ALA A 259 4.46 -5.51 -1.96
N VAL A 260 5.16 -6.25 -2.82
CA VAL A 260 4.55 -6.89 -3.99
C VAL A 260 3.64 -8.02 -3.58
N GLU A 261 4.02 -8.86 -2.61
CA GLU A 261 3.16 -9.94 -2.12
C GLU A 261 1.88 -9.41 -1.47
N ALA A 262 1.99 -8.32 -0.70
CA ALA A 262 0.85 -7.71 -0.04
C ALA A 262 -0.27 -7.36 -1.04
N LEU A 263 0.04 -6.96 -2.27
CA LEU A 263 -0.98 -6.65 -3.29
C LEU A 263 -2.00 -7.77 -3.49
N PHE A 264 -1.59 -9.03 -3.33
CA PHE A 264 -2.37 -10.21 -3.71
C PHE A 264 -2.79 -11.07 -2.52
N CYS A 265 -2.25 -10.80 -1.34
CA CYS A 265 -2.55 -11.54 -0.12
C CYS A 265 -3.76 -10.91 0.59
N PRO A 266 -4.94 -11.58 0.64
CA PRO A 266 -6.10 -11.06 1.38
C PRO A 266 -5.80 -10.90 2.87
N ASP A 267 -4.94 -11.76 3.42
CA ASP A 267 -4.48 -11.67 4.81
C ASP A 267 -3.58 -10.46 5.06
N ALA A 268 -3.18 -9.70 4.04
CA ALA A 268 -2.48 -8.42 4.23
C ALA A 268 -3.44 -7.22 4.35
N PHE A 269 -4.74 -7.39 4.04
CA PHE A 269 -5.69 -6.29 3.96
C PHE A 269 -5.92 -5.64 5.33
N TYR A 270 -5.91 -4.30 5.33
CA TYR A 270 -6.02 -3.45 6.51
C TYR A 270 -4.94 -3.67 7.59
N LYS A 271 -3.86 -4.40 7.28
CA LYS A 271 -2.80 -4.72 8.26
C LYS A 271 -1.67 -3.70 8.32
N VAL A 272 -1.11 -3.60 9.51
CA VAL A 272 0.19 -2.98 9.77
C VAL A 272 1.13 -4.08 10.24
N VAL A 273 2.26 -4.23 9.56
CA VAL A 273 3.26 -5.26 9.84
C VAL A 273 4.64 -4.65 9.98
N GLU A 274 5.41 -5.13 10.94
CA GLU A 274 6.81 -4.75 11.15
C GLU A 274 7.71 -5.87 10.64
N ILE A 275 8.71 -5.53 9.82
CA ILE A 275 9.57 -6.54 9.18
C ILE A 275 11.06 -6.28 9.39
N VAL A 276 11.78 -7.32 9.78
CA VAL A 276 13.25 -7.35 9.90
C VAL A 276 13.79 -8.67 9.33
N SER A 277 15.09 -8.76 9.09
CA SER A 277 15.75 -9.99 8.65
C SER A 277 16.61 -10.56 9.78
N ARG A 278 16.55 -11.88 9.98
CA ARG A 278 17.44 -12.63 10.90
C ARG A 278 17.99 -13.87 10.21
N ALA A 279 19.27 -14.17 10.44
CA ALA A 279 19.95 -15.29 9.78
C ALA A 279 19.35 -16.64 10.18
N GLU A 280 18.94 -16.76 11.44
CA GLU A 280 18.42 -17.99 12.06
C GLU A 280 16.89 -18.14 11.90
N ALA A 281 16.22 -17.14 11.33
CA ALA A 281 14.78 -17.21 11.13
C ALA A 281 14.43 -18.33 10.13
N PRO A 282 13.36 -19.11 10.35
CA PRO A 282 12.90 -20.09 9.38
C PRO A 282 12.40 -19.40 8.10
N LYS A 283 12.56 -20.08 6.96
CA LYS A 283 11.99 -19.59 5.69
C LYS A 283 10.51 -19.91 5.63
N ILE A 284 9.67 -18.92 5.93
CA ILE A 284 8.21 -19.03 5.89
C ILE A 284 7.71 -18.23 4.68
N PRO A 285 6.78 -18.77 3.86
CA PRO A 285 6.15 -18.01 2.78
C PRO A 285 5.48 -16.74 3.29
N LEU A 286 5.61 -15.63 2.55
CA LEU A 286 5.06 -14.33 2.96
C LEU A 286 3.56 -14.36 3.22
N LYS A 287 2.78 -15.13 2.45
CA LYS A 287 1.34 -15.32 2.69
C LYS A 287 1.05 -15.87 4.10
N ASP A 288 1.88 -16.80 4.59
CA ASP A 288 1.70 -17.47 5.87
C ASP A 288 2.16 -16.52 7.00
N LEU A 289 3.22 -15.73 6.75
CA LEU A 289 3.62 -14.64 7.64
C LEU A 289 2.49 -13.61 7.80
N PHE A 290 1.89 -13.12 6.71
CA PHE A 290 0.74 -12.22 6.78
C PHE A 290 -0.44 -12.85 7.51
N GLY A 291 -0.76 -14.12 7.22
CA GLY A 291 -1.83 -14.88 7.90
C GLY A 291 -1.64 -15.02 9.41
N ALA A 292 -0.39 -15.11 9.87
CA ALA A 292 -0.07 -15.20 11.29
C ALA A 292 -0.28 -13.88 12.06
N ILE A 293 -0.24 -12.72 11.39
CA ILE A 293 -0.38 -11.43 12.06
C ILE A 293 -1.82 -11.19 12.49
N ARG A 294 -2.01 -11.04 13.80
CA ARG A 294 -3.24 -10.56 14.43
C ARG A 294 -3.13 -9.07 14.73
N GLN A 295 -4.05 -8.30 14.18
CA GLN A 295 -4.10 -6.86 14.42
C GLN A 295 -4.89 -6.58 15.71
N LYS A 296 -4.41 -5.60 16.49
CA LYS A 296 -5.02 -5.20 17.76
C LYS A 296 -6.21 -4.26 17.53
#